data_AF-A0A4Y6UGG9-F1
#
_entry.id   AF-A0A4Y6UGG9-F1
#
_cell.length_a   1.000
_cell.length_b   1.000
_cell.length_c   1.000
_cell.angle_alpha   90.00
_cell.angle_beta   90.00
_cell.angle_gamma   90.00
#
_symmetry.space_group_name_H-M   'P 1'
#
loop_
_entity.id
_entity.type
_entity.pdbx_description
1 polymer ?
#
loop_
_entity_poly.entity_id
_entity_poly.type
_entity_poly.pdbx_seq_one_letter_code
_entity_poly.pdbx_strand_id
1 'polypeptide(L)'
;MPNHTTPTGPSAPGTEALSQLGRNTAAANSPEEAQLERVPSPHQGRKYVVRFTAPEFTSLCPVTGQPDFAHIVIDYIPSQWIVESKSLKLFLTSFRNHGAFHEDCSVTIAERLIELLDPEWLRIGAYWYPRGGIPIDVFWQTGEPPAGVWLPPQDVPGYRGRG
;
A
#
# COMPACT_ATOMS: atom_id res chain seq x y z
N MET A 1 33.69 12.04 -17.23
CA MET A 1 32.40 12.33 -16.57
C MET A 1 32.08 11.16 -15.64
N PRO A 2 31.55 11.43 -14.43
CA PRO A 2 31.74 10.59 -13.26
C PRO A 2 31.11 9.20 -13.39
N ASN A 3 31.91 8.19 -13.04
CA ASN A 3 31.49 6.80 -12.93
C ASN A 3 30.50 6.71 -11.76
N HIS A 4 29.23 6.49 -12.06
CA HIS A 4 28.21 6.29 -11.02
C HIS A 4 28.32 4.84 -10.54
N THR A 5 29.22 4.60 -9.58
CA THR A 5 29.24 3.34 -8.83
C THR A 5 27.96 3.28 -8.00
N THR A 6 27.01 2.45 -8.45
CA THR A 6 25.85 2.06 -7.66
C THR A 6 26.35 1.52 -6.30
N PRO A 7 25.85 2.02 -5.16
CA PRO A 7 26.25 1.47 -3.88
C PRO A 7 25.77 0.01 -3.80
N THR A 8 26.69 -0.94 -3.82
CA THR A 8 26.43 -2.33 -3.49
C THR A 8 26.24 -2.43 -1.98
N GLY A 9 25.03 -2.08 -1.50
CA GLY A 9 24.59 -2.52 -0.19
C GLY A 9 24.51 -4.06 -0.15
N PRO A 10 24.45 -4.67 1.04
CA PRO A 10 24.26 -6.12 1.14
C PRO A 10 23.01 -6.52 0.34
N SER A 11 23.13 -7.51 -0.56
CA SER A 11 21.97 -8.03 -1.28
C SER A 11 21.05 -8.71 -0.26
N ALA A 12 19.87 -8.12 -0.05
CA ALA A 12 18.87 -8.74 0.80
C ALA A 12 18.38 -10.03 0.13
N PRO A 13 18.19 -11.14 0.86
CA PRO A 13 17.71 -12.38 0.28
C PRO A 13 16.42 -12.17 -0.54
N GLY A 14 16.38 -12.71 -1.76
CA GLY A 14 15.20 -12.65 -2.62
C GLY A 14 15.06 -11.39 -3.48
N THR A 15 16.03 -10.46 -3.47
CA THR A 15 15.96 -9.26 -4.34
C THR A 15 16.38 -9.51 -5.78
N GLU A 16 17.00 -10.64 -6.08
CA GLU A 16 17.56 -10.99 -7.41
C GLU A 16 16.49 -11.06 -8.51
N ALA A 17 15.27 -11.46 -8.14
CA ALA A 17 14.14 -11.59 -9.05
C ALA A 17 13.32 -10.30 -9.21
N LEU A 18 13.64 -9.23 -8.47
CA LEU A 18 12.91 -7.97 -8.53
C LEU A 18 13.21 -7.24 -9.84
N SER A 19 12.15 -6.90 -10.56
CA SER A 19 12.25 -6.17 -11.81
C SER A 19 12.21 -4.66 -11.61
N GLN A 20 11.69 -4.18 -10.47
CA GLN A 20 11.47 -2.76 -10.21
C GLN A 20 12.54 -2.16 -9.29
N LEU A 21 12.91 -2.83 -8.19
CA LEU A 21 13.84 -2.28 -7.20
C LEU A 21 15.22 -1.95 -7.80
N GLY A 22 15.80 -0.80 -7.43
CA GLY A 22 17.11 -0.35 -7.92
C GLY A 22 17.15 0.17 -9.37
N ARG A 23 16.02 0.16 -10.09
CA ARG A 23 15.92 0.64 -11.49
C ARG A 23 15.14 1.95 -11.58
N ASN A 24 15.18 2.65 -12.71
CA ASN A 24 14.23 3.71 -13.00
C ASN A 24 12.98 3.09 -13.65
N THR A 25 11.89 2.99 -12.89
CA THR A 25 10.66 2.30 -13.31
C THR A 25 9.50 3.27 -13.13
N ALA A 26 8.75 3.52 -14.20
CA ALA A 26 7.53 4.32 -14.15
C ALA A 26 6.38 3.51 -13.53
N ALA A 27 5.40 4.21 -12.95
CA ALA A 27 4.15 3.57 -12.54
C ALA A 27 3.35 3.15 -13.79
N ALA A 28 2.55 2.09 -13.66
CA ALA A 28 1.61 1.69 -14.70
C ALA A 28 0.49 2.73 -14.86
N ASN A 29 -0.23 2.67 -15.98
CA ASN A 29 -1.31 3.62 -16.26
C ASN A 29 -2.59 3.31 -15.47
N SER A 30 -2.73 2.07 -15.00
CA SER A 30 -3.85 1.64 -14.17
C SER A 30 -3.44 0.61 -13.11
N PRO A 31 -4.25 0.43 -12.06
CA PRO A 31 -4.03 -0.59 -11.03
C PRO A 31 -3.98 -2.02 -11.56
N GLU A 32 -4.75 -2.33 -12.60
CA GLU A 32 -4.81 -3.67 -13.20
C GLU A 32 -3.49 -4.03 -13.91
N GLU A 33 -2.85 -3.04 -14.55
CA GLU A 33 -1.55 -3.19 -15.22
C GLU A 33 -0.37 -3.15 -14.24
N ALA A 34 -0.59 -2.62 -13.03
CA ALA A 34 0.47 -2.44 -12.06
C ALA A 34 0.95 -3.77 -11.46
N GLN A 35 2.27 -3.94 -11.46
CA GLN A 35 2.94 -5.10 -10.90
C GLN A 35 3.34 -4.86 -9.44
N LEU A 36 2.86 -5.71 -8.55
CA LEU A 36 3.39 -5.81 -7.20
C LEU A 36 4.47 -6.89 -7.14
N GLU A 37 5.50 -6.66 -6.32
CA GLU A 37 6.59 -7.60 -6.08
C GLU A 37 6.67 -7.94 -4.60
N ARG A 38 7.22 -9.11 -4.31
CA ARG A 38 7.36 -9.62 -2.94
C ARG A 38 8.74 -10.21 -2.74
N VAL A 39 9.22 -10.19 -1.51
CA VAL A 39 10.44 -10.86 -1.07
C VAL A 39 10.16 -11.77 0.13
N PRO A 40 10.98 -12.78 0.40
CA PRO A 40 10.77 -13.66 1.55
C PRO A 40 10.69 -12.88 2.85
N SER A 41 9.74 -13.24 3.72
CA SER A 41 9.68 -12.72 5.08
C SER A 41 10.97 -13.10 5.84
N PRO A 42 11.71 -12.14 6.42
CA PRO A 42 12.97 -12.42 7.12
C PRO A 42 12.78 -13.15 8.46
N HIS A 43 11.56 -13.14 9.01
CA HIS A 43 11.26 -13.69 10.33
C HIS A 43 10.04 -14.61 10.28
N GLN A 44 10.14 -15.66 9.47
CA GLN A 44 9.07 -16.68 9.35
C GLN A 44 8.73 -17.30 10.70
N GLY A 45 7.44 -17.57 10.91
CA GLY A 45 6.91 -18.13 12.16
C GLY A 45 6.76 -17.14 13.31
N ARG A 46 7.13 -15.86 13.13
CA ARG A 46 6.83 -14.79 14.09
C ARG A 46 5.68 -13.94 13.60
N LYS A 47 4.70 -13.70 14.47
CA LYS A 47 3.58 -12.81 14.18
C LYS A 47 3.95 -11.37 14.55
N TYR A 48 4.50 -10.65 13.59
CA TYR A 48 4.77 -9.22 13.71
C TYR A 48 3.91 -8.44 12.71
N VAL A 49 3.52 -7.22 13.07
CA VAL A 49 2.74 -6.34 12.19
C VAL A 49 3.69 -5.47 11.40
N VAL A 50 3.51 -5.46 10.07
CA VAL A 50 4.12 -4.48 9.17
C VAL A 50 3.07 -3.43 8.84
N ARG A 51 3.40 -2.15 9.05
CA ARG A 51 2.56 -1.01 8.70
C ARG A 51 3.14 -0.23 7.53
N PHE A 52 2.33 0.02 6.51
CA PHE A 52 2.57 1.06 5.51
C PHE A 52 1.58 2.20 5.72
N THR A 53 2.11 3.42 5.84
CA THR A 53 1.31 4.66 5.80
C THR A 53 1.66 5.37 4.50
N ALA A 54 0.68 5.50 3.61
CA ALA A 54 0.79 6.20 2.34
C ALA A 54 -0.08 7.47 2.37
N PRO A 55 0.48 8.62 2.82
CA PRO A 55 -0.26 9.87 2.92
C PRO A 55 -0.46 10.59 1.59
N GLU A 56 0.12 10.08 0.50
CA GLU A 56 0.14 10.72 -0.82
C GLU A 56 -0.78 10.00 -1.83
N PHE A 57 -1.75 9.22 -1.34
CA PHE A 57 -2.64 8.48 -2.21
C PHE A 57 -3.64 9.41 -2.90
N THR A 58 -3.87 9.17 -4.19
CA THR A 58 -4.85 9.92 -4.99
C THR A 58 -5.41 9.07 -6.12
N SER A 59 -6.66 9.32 -6.48
CA SER A 59 -7.36 8.73 -7.63
C SER A 59 -8.35 9.74 -8.22
N LEU A 60 -9.06 9.38 -9.29
CA LEU A 60 -10.10 10.23 -9.87
C LEU A 60 -11.50 9.75 -9.44
N CYS A 61 -12.39 10.70 -9.16
CA CYS A 61 -13.81 10.42 -9.06
C CYS A 61 -14.33 9.95 -10.44
N PRO A 62 -14.93 8.75 -10.57
CA PRO A 62 -15.35 8.21 -11.86
C PRO A 62 -16.45 9.02 -12.53
N VAL A 63 -17.21 9.82 -11.77
CA VAL A 63 -18.33 10.63 -12.28
C VAL A 63 -17.85 12.01 -12.74
N THR A 64 -17.00 12.66 -11.95
CA THR A 64 -16.64 14.09 -12.18
C THR A 64 -15.24 14.28 -12.74
N GLY A 65 -14.38 13.26 -12.68
CA GLY A 65 -12.97 13.34 -13.04
C GLY A 65 -12.13 14.17 -12.08
N GLN A 66 -12.69 14.64 -10.96
CA GLN A 66 -11.93 15.41 -9.97
C GLN A 66 -11.01 14.49 -9.15
N PRO A 67 -9.80 14.95 -8.78
CA PRO A 67 -8.87 14.14 -8.01
C PRO A 67 -9.27 14.07 -6.53
N ASP A 68 -9.49 12.86 -6.04
CA ASP A 68 -9.70 12.54 -4.64
C ASP A 68 -8.37 12.16 -3.97
N PHE A 69 -8.25 12.42 -2.67
CA PHE A 69 -7.02 12.20 -1.90
C PHE A 69 -7.33 11.41 -0.63
N ALA A 70 -6.40 10.57 -0.21
CA ALA A 70 -6.53 9.80 1.03
C ALA A 70 -5.19 9.57 1.72
N HIS A 71 -5.26 9.31 3.02
CA HIS A 71 -4.21 8.59 3.72
C HIS A 71 -4.58 7.12 3.78
N ILE A 72 -3.76 6.26 3.13
CA ILE A 72 -3.95 4.82 3.20
C ILE A 72 -3.03 4.25 4.28
N VAL A 73 -3.60 3.52 5.24
CA VAL A 73 -2.86 2.78 6.26
C VAL A 73 -3.14 1.30 6.09
N ILE A 74 -2.10 0.53 5.81
CA ILE A 74 -2.16 -0.92 5.65
C ILE A 74 -1.37 -1.55 6.77
N ASP A 75 -2.01 -2.42 7.54
CA ASP A 75 -1.34 -3.31 8.48
C ASP A 75 -1.50 -4.74 8.01
N TYR A 76 -0.43 -5.53 8.01
CA TYR A 76 -0.54 -6.96 7.78
C TYR A 76 0.47 -7.75 8.59
N ILE A 77 0.14 -9.00 8.84
CA ILE A 77 1.04 -9.99 9.44
C ILE A 77 1.56 -10.86 8.30
N PRO A 78 2.87 -10.81 8.00
CA PRO A 78 3.46 -11.63 6.96
C PRO A 78 3.30 -13.12 7.25
N SER A 79 2.99 -13.91 6.22
CA SER A 79 3.21 -15.35 6.21
C SER A 79 4.63 -15.60 5.67
N GLN A 80 4.75 -16.16 4.46
CA GLN A 80 6.04 -16.42 3.81
C GLN A 80 6.64 -15.19 3.11
N TRP A 81 5.82 -14.17 2.83
CA TRP A 81 6.20 -13.05 1.97
C TRP A 81 5.94 -11.69 2.61
N ILE A 82 6.75 -10.72 2.25
CA ILE A 82 6.49 -9.29 2.46
C ILE A 82 6.47 -8.57 1.11
N VAL A 83 5.66 -7.52 1.00
CA VAL A 83 5.63 -6.70 -0.22
C VAL A 83 6.89 -5.85 -0.32
N GLU A 84 7.42 -5.73 -1.53
CA GLU A 84 8.53 -4.85 -1.83
C GLU A 84 8.00 -3.40 -1.92
N SER A 85 8.58 -2.49 -1.13
CA SER A 85 8.00 -1.17 -0.87
C SER A 85 7.98 -0.26 -2.11
N LYS A 86 8.94 -0.38 -3.04
CA LYS A 86 8.91 0.39 -4.29
C LYS A 86 7.77 -0.08 -5.20
N SER A 87 7.54 -1.38 -5.33
CA SER A 87 6.44 -1.93 -6.12
C SER A 87 5.09 -1.51 -5.55
N LEU A 88 4.94 -1.49 -4.21
CA LEU A 88 3.75 -0.95 -3.54
C LEU A 88 3.54 0.53 -3.87
N LYS A 89 4.59 1.35 -3.80
CA LYS A 89 4.52 2.76 -4.18
C LYS A 89 4.05 2.93 -5.63
N LEU A 90 4.61 2.15 -6.56
CA LEU A 90 4.26 2.23 -7.98
C LEU A 90 2.83 1.75 -8.24
N PHE A 91 2.38 0.71 -7.54
CA PHE A 91 0.99 0.26 -7.54
C PHE A 91 0.04 1.35 -7.03
N LEU A 92 0.29 1.95 -5.87
CA LEU A 92 -0.54 3.04 -5.35
C LEU A 92 -0.53 4.27 -6.28
N THR A 93 0.59 4.56 -6.93
CA THR A 93 0.69 5.66 -7.90
C THR A 93 -0.14 5.41 -9.17
N SER A 94 -0.34 4.15 -9.56
CA SER A 94 -1.12 3.80 -10.76
C SER A 94 -2.61 4.19 -10.66
N PHE A 95 -3.11 4.45 -9.46
CA PHE A 95 -4.47 4.96 -9.25
C PHE A 95 -4.62 6.45 -9.62
N ARG A 96 -3.53 7.22 -9.75
CA ARG A 96 -3.56 8.69 -9.87
C ARG A 96 -4.52 9.21 -10.96
N ASN A 97 -4.58 8.53 -12.09
CA ASN A 97 -5.42 8.91 -13.24
C ASN A 97 -6.54 7.88 -13.49
N HIS A 98 -6.77 6.97 -12.55
CA HIS A 98 -7.78 5.92 -12.64
C HIS A 98 -9.06 6.35 -11.91
N GLY A 99 -10.20 6.12 -12.54
CA GLY A 99 -11.51 6.46 -11.98
C GLY A 99 -12.06 5.33 -11.11
N ALA A 100 -12.14 5.53 -9.79
CA ALA A 100 -12.66 4.53 -8.86
C ALA A 100 -13.44 5.17 -7.70
N PHE A 101 -14.44 4.46 -7.18
CA PHE A 101 -15.09 4.86 -5.93
C PHE A 101 -14.16 4.64 -4.74
N HIS A 102 -14.37 5.40 -3.66
CA HIS A 102 -13.51 5.35 -2.46
C HIS A 102 -13.46 3.95 -1.87
N GLU A 103 -14.61 3.30 -1.77
CA GLU A 103 -14.79 1.95 -1.23
C GLU A 103 -14.09 0.90 -2.10
N ASP A 104 -14.37 0.93 -3.40
CA ASP A 104 -13.82 -0.02 -4.37
C ASP A 104 -12.29 0.05 -4.45
N CYS A 105 -11.75 1.27 -4.54
CA CYS A 105 -10.33 1.51 -4.55
C CYS A 105 -9.65 1.00 -3.28
N SER A 106 -10.24 1.28 -2.11
CA SER A 106 -9.68 0.88 -0.81
C SER A 106 -9.64 -0.65 -0.67
N VAL A 107 -10.72 -1.35 -1.01
CA VAL A 107 -10.78 -2.81 -0.90
C VAL A 107 -9.90 -3.47 -1.94
N THR A 108 -9.85 -2.97 -3.18
CA THR A 108 -8.99 -3.49 -4.24
C THR A 108 -7.51 -3.47 -3.85
N ILE A 109 -7.04 -2.42 -3.18
CA ILE A 109 -5.66 -2.36 -2.67
C ILE A 109 -5.38 -3.52 -1.71
N ALA A 110 -6.29 -3.79 -0.78
CA ALA A 110 -6.15 -4.88 0.17
C ALA A 110 -6.19 -6.25 -0.52
N GLU A 111 -7.12 -6.47 -1.44
CA GLU A 111 -7.26 -7.74 -2.17
C GLU A 111 -6.02 -8.07 -3.01
N ARG A 112 -5.45 -7.08 -3.72
CA ARG A 112 -4.20 -7.26 -4.49
C ARG A 112 -3.01 -7.61 -3.60
N LEU A 113 -2.96 -7.07 -2.39
CA LEU A 113 -1.94 -7.44 -1.41
C LEU A 113 -2.17 -8.83 -0.82
N ILE A 114 -3.41 -9.23 -0.60
CA ILE A 114 -3.76 -10.59 -0.13
C ILE A 114 -3.36 -11.61 -1.18
N GLU A 115 -3.73 -11.40 -2.44
CA GLU A 115 -3.36 -12.27 -3.56
C GLU A 115 -1.83 -12.40 -3.69
N LEU A 116 -1.11 -11.28 -3.56
CA LEU A 116 0.33 -11.27 -3.65
C LEU A 116 1.00 -11.97 -2.46
N LEU A 117 0.53 -11.77 -1.23
CA LEU A 117 1.31 -12.11 -0.03
C LEU A 117 0.83 -13.35 0.70
N ASP A 118 -0.44 -13.73 0.52
CA ASP A 118 -1.13 -14.72 1.36
C ASP A 118 -0.85 -14.47 2.86
N PRO A 119 -1.16 -13.27 3.39
CA PRO A 119 -0.79 -12.88 4.74
C PRO A 119 -1.62 -13.66 5.77
N GLU A 120 -1.10 -13.86 6.98
CA GLU A 120 -1.89 -14.44 8.07
C GLU A 120 -3.11 -13.57 8.44
N TRP A 121 -2.96 -12.25 8.28
CA TRP A 121 -3.99 -11.25 8.53
C TRP A 121 -3.63 -9.93 7.86
N LEU A 122 -4.64 -9.18 7.40
CA LEU A 122 -4.47 -7.83 6.86
C LEU A 122 -5.66 -6.95 7.27
N ARG A 123 -5.39 -5.68 7.55
CA ARG A 123 -6.40 -4.60 7.57
C ARG A 123 -5.94 -3.40 6.77
N ILE A 124 -6.91 -2.67 6.25
CA ILE A 124 -6.74 -1.39 5.59
C ILE A 124 -7.66 -0.35 6.23
N GLY A 125 -7.13 0.85 6.42
CA GLY A 125 -7.89 2.05 6.72
C GLY A 125 -7.55 3.11 5.68
N ALA A 126 -8.55 3.54 4.92
CA ALA A 126 -8.44 4.58 3.93
C ALA A 126 -9.17 5.82 4.43
N TYR A 127 -8.41 6.85 4.81
CA TYR A 127 -8.94 8.09 5.35
C TYR A 127 -9.05 9.13 4.25
N TRP A 128 -10.24 9.30 3.70
CA TRP A 128 -10.46 10.10 2.50
C TRP A 128 -10.74 11.57 2.83
N TYR A 129 -10.22 12.46 1.99
CA TYR A 129 -10.39 13.89 2.17
C TYR A 129 -11.83 14.29 1.81
N PRO A 130 -12.41 15.26 2.53
CA PRO A 130 -13.83 15.54 2.41
C PRO A 130 -14.23 16.09 1.05
N ARG A 131 -15.39 15.65 0.57
CA ARG A 131 -16.16 16.28 -0.51
C ARG A 131 -17.42 16.90 0.08
N GLY A 132 -17.66 18.18 -0.22
CA GLY A 132 -18.76 18.92 0.40
C GLY A 132 -18.68 18.98 1.94
N GLY A 133 -17.47 18.88 2.50
CA GLY A 133 -17.27 18.86 3.95
C GLY A 133 -17.46 17.50 4.63
N ILE A 134 -17.70 16.43 3.87
CA ILE A 134 -17.97 15.09 4.40
C ILE A 134 -16.87 14.12 3.92
N PRO A 135 -16.05 13.55 4.83
CA PRO A 135 -15.12 12.48 4.49
C PRO A 135 -15.85 11.12 4.42
N ILE A 136 -15.30 10.21 3.62
CA ILE A 136 -15.76 8.82 3.51
C ILE A 136 -14.60 7.92 3.89
N ASP A 137 -14.45 7.62 5.18
CA ASP A 137 -13.39 6.73 5.63
C ASP A 137 -13.81 5.27 5.45
N VAL A 138 -12.93 4.46 4.87
CA VAL A 138 -13.20 3.05 4.54
C VAL A 138 -12.26 2.17 5.35
N PHE A 139 -12.85 1.22 6.09
CA PHE A 139 -12.11 0.28 6.93
C PHE A 139 -12.51 -1.15 6.59
N TRP A 140 -11.52 -2.02 6.44
CA TRP A 140 -11.76 -3.44 6.20
C TRP A 140 -10.60 -4.28 6.73
N GLN A 141 -10.90 -5.52 7.13
CA GLN A 141 -9.90 -6.50 7.56
C GLN A 141 -10.35 -7.91 7.21
N THR A 142 -9.39 -8.83 7.04
CA THR A 142 -9.66 -10.22 6.65
C THR A 142 -10.37 -11.03 7.75
N GLY A 143 -10.29 -10.59 9.01
CA GLY A 143 -10.89 -11.26 10.17
C GLY A 143 -10.38 -10.69 11.48
N GLU A 144 -10.60 -11.41 12.58
CA GLU A 144 -10.00 -11.05 13.87
C GLU A 144 -8.46 -11.13 13.80
N PRO A 145 -7.73 -10.16 14.37
CA PRO A 145 -6.29 -10.24 14.43
C PRO A 145 -5.85 -11.45 15.27
N PRO A 146 -4.83 -12.21 14.85
CA PRO A 146 -4.35 -13.37 15.60
C PRO A 146 -3.99 -13.03 17.05
N ALA A 147 -4.32 -13.93 17.96
CA ALA A 147 -4.01 -13.77 19.38
C ALA A 147 -2.50 -13.58 19.62
N GLY A 148 -2.17 -12.75 20.62
CA GLY A 148 -0.78 -12.47 21.02
C GLY A 148 -0.02 -11.47 20.14
N VAL A 149 -0.69 -10.88 19.14
CA VAL A 149 -0.09 -9.85 18.28
C VAL A 149 -0.24 -8.48 18.92
N TRP A 150 0.84 -7.70 18.92
CA TRP A 150 0.76 -6.29 19.26
C TRP A 150 0.28 -5.48 18.04
N LEU A 151 -0.95 -4.96 18.12
CA LEU A 151 -1.56 -4.18 17.06
C LEU A 151 -1.75 -2.72 17.52
N PRO A 152 -0.94 -1.76 17.02
CA PRO A 152 -1.11 -0.36 17.39
C PRO A 152 -2.43 0.21 16.84
N PRO A 153 -3.01 1.25 17.47
CA PRO A 153 -4.13 2.00 16.90
C PRO A 153 -3.82 2.44 15.46
N GLN A 154 -4.83 2.46 14.59
CA GLN A 154 -4.67 2.88 13.19
C GLN A 154 -5.02 4.35 12.98
N ASP A 155 -5.32 5.08 14.06
CA ASP A 155 -5.83 6.44 14.01
C ASP A 155 -4.86 7.35 13.23
N VAL A 156 -5.36 7.89 12.13
CA VAL A 156 -4.77 9.05 11.48
C VAL A 156 -5.53 10.25 12.00
N PRO A 157 -4.87 11.33 12.47
CA PRO A 157 -5.59 12.53 12.87
C PRO A 157 -6.49 12.95 11.71
N GLY A 158 -7.81 12.96 11.94
CA GLY A 158 -8.77 13.34 10.92
C GLY A 158 -8.43 14.72 10.36
N TYR A 159 -8.80 14.97 9.10
CA TYR A 159 -8.57 16.25 8.44
C TYR A 159 -9.04 17.39 9.35
N ARG A 160 -8.06 18.12 9.92
CA ARG A 160 -8.33 19.40 10.55
C ARG A 160 -8.48 20.37 9.40
N GLY A 161 -9.69 20.89 9.20
CA GLY A 161 -9.93 21.99 8.26
C GLY A 161 -8.90 23.11 8.43
N ARG A 162 -8.82 24.03 7.47
CA ARG A 162 -8.00 25.24 7.64
C ARG A 162 -8.50 25.99 8.88
N GLY A 163 -7.86 25.75 10.02
CA GLY A 163 -7.88 26.61 11.20
C GLY A 163 -6.92 27.77 11.00
#